data_AF-A0A1F9ZUY0-F1
#
_entry.id   AF-A0A1F9ZUY0-F1
#
_cell.length_a   1.000
_cell.length_b   1.000
_cell.length_c   1.000
_cell.angle_alpha   90.00
_cell.angle_beta   90.00
_cell.angle_gamma   90.00
#
_symmetry.space_group_name_H-M   'P 1'
#
loop_
_entity.id
_entity.type
_entity.pdbx_description
1 polymer ?
#
loop_
_entity_poly.entity_id
_entity_poly.type
_entity_poly.pdbx_seq_one_letter_code
_entity_poly.pdbx_strand_id
1 'polypeptide(L)'
;MDARSRRLGAVSGLAAGVCFIVLYAVAMSLDSEYVFGKNYLSDLGVREGAWAFNSGLIIAGVLFLAFDILSIRMIIGKRLLDRAAVAMLVIGTAFLILVGIFTEDAGDLHGFVSYGFFLSMLAALGLTTECMYRSRSLGRLGYAVTLVVFLLGISLLPMGGDPLSETIAVLGILSWGLIISVALLLKMSGFNIP
;
A
#
# COMPACT_ATOMS: atom_id res chain seq x y z
N MET A 1 15.94 13.48 -11.56
CA MET A 1 14.50 13.74 -11.34
C MET A 1 14.37 14.94 -10.45
N ASP A 2 13.46 15.85 -10.82
CA ASP A 2 13.28 17.18 -10.25
C ASP A 2 12.17 17.21 -9.17
N ALA A 3 11.96 18.37 -8.55
CA ALA A 3 10.91 18.56 -7.54
C ALA A 3 9.50 18.28 -8.09
N ARG A 4 9.28 18.50 -9.39
CA ARG A 4 8.00 18.23 -10.06
C ARG A 4 7.68 16.74 -10.07
N SER A 5 8.66 15.91 -10.39
CA SER A 5 8.53 14.43 -10.39
C SER A 5 8.14 13.92 -9.01
N ARG A 6 8.81 14.42 -7.95
CA ARG A 6 8.49 14.06 -6.56
C ARG A 6 7.08 14.49 -6.15
N ARG A 7 6.64 15.68 -6.58
CA ARG A 7 5.29 16.14 -6.28
C ARG A 7 4.25 15.27 -6.98
N LEU A 8 4.49 14.90 -8.24
CA LEU A 8 3.63 14.00 -8.99
C LEU A 8 3.48 12.65 -8.28
N GLY A 9 4.58 12.03 -7.86
CA GLY A 9 4.52 10.77 -7.11
C GLY A 9 3.70 10.89 -5.83
N ALA A 10 3.87 11.95 -5.05
CA ALA A 10 3.14 12.14 -3.79
C ALA A 10 1.63 12.37 -4.03
N VAL A 11 1.27 13.10 -5.09
CA VAL A 11 -0.13 13.22 -5.53
C VAL A 11 -0.68 11.87 -6.00
N SER A 12 0.10 11.08 -6.74
CA SER A 12 -0.30 9.74 -7.16
C SER A 12 -0.57 8.83 -5.96
N GLY A 13 0.28 8.84 -4.93
CA GLY A 13 0.06 8.04 -3.72
C GLY A 13 -1.20 8.45 -2.94
N LEU A 14 -1.48 9.75 -2.84
CA LEU A 14 -2.72 10.25 -2.25
C LEU A 14 -3.94 9.84 -3.09
N ALA A 15 -3.87 10.02 -4.40
CA ALA A 15 -4.93 9.63 -5.32
C ALA A 15 -5.19 8.11 -5.29
N ALA A 16 -4.14 7.29 -5.21
CA ALA A 16 -4.24 5.83 -5.11
C ALA A 16 -5.11 5.43 -3.92
N GLY A 17 -4.79 5.96 -2.73
CA GLY A 17 -5.54 5.62 -1.52
C GLY A 17 -6.99 6.12 -1.57
N VAL A 18 -7.23 7.33 -2.06
CA VAL A 18 -8.60 7.87 -2.22
C VAL A 18 -9.40 7.06 -3.24
N CYS A 19 -8.82 6.73 -4.40
CA CYS A 19 -9.47 5.92 -5.42
C CYS A 19 -9.82 4.53 -4.88
N PHE A 20 -8.90 3.87 -4.17
CA PHE A 20 -9.18 2.58 -3.56
C PHE A 20 -10.31 2.67 -2.53
N ILE A 21 -10.28 3.65 -1.61
CA ILE A 21 -11.33 3.83 -0.60
C ILE A 21 -12.70 4.00 -1.25
N VAL A 22 -12.80 4.85 -2.27
CA VAL A 22 -14.07 5.11 -2.97
C VAL A 22 -14.58 3.84 -3.65
N LEU A 23 -13.73 3.15 -4.41
CA LEU A 23 -14.13 1.95 -5.15
C LEU A 23 -14.41 0.75 -4.23
N TYR A 24 -13.66 0.62 -3.14
CA TYR A 24 -13.95 -0.34 -2.07
C TYR A 24 -15.31 -0.06 -1.42
N ALA A 25 -15.62 1.19 -1.09
CA ALA A 25 -16.91 1.55 -0.52
C ALA A 25 -18.08 1.28 -1.49
N VAL A 26 -17.88 1.52 -2.79
CA VAL A 26 -18.85 1.15 -3.83
C VAL A 26 -19.06 -0.36 -3.84
N ALA A 27 -17.98 -1.15 -3.89
CA ALA A 27 -18.07 -2.61 -3.90
C ALA A 27 -18.82 -3.14 -2.67
N MET A 28 -18.49 -2.65 -1.47
CA MET A 28 -19.20 -2.98 -0.24
C MET A 28 -20.68 -2.61 -0.28
N SER A 29 -21.02 -1.44 -0.82
CA SER A 29 -22.41 -0.96 -0.84
C SER A 29 -23.31 -1.77 -1.78
N LEU A 30 -22.71 -2.41 -2.79
CA LEU A 30 -23.40 -3.26 -3.75
C LEU A 30 -23.56 -4.69 -3.22
N ASP A 31 -22.80 -5.10 -2.21
CA ASP A 31 -22.79 -6.48 -1.72
C ASP A 31 -23.46 -6.58 -0.35
N SER A 32 -24.72 -7.02 -0.34
CA SER A 32 -25.51 -7.13 0.90
C SER A 32 -25.04 -8.22 1.85
N GLU A 33 -24.23 -9.17 1.38
CA GLU A 33 -23.76 -10.32 2.18
C GLU A 33 -22.37 -10.06 2.77
N TYR A 34 -21.64 -9.07 2.28
CA TYR A 34 -20.33 -8.72 2.80
C TYR A 34 -20.40 -8.15 4.22
N VAL A 35 -19.71 -8.82 5.14
CA VAL A 35 -19.51 -8.36 6.51
C VAL A 35 -18.04 -8.04 6.74
N PHE A 36 -17.77 -6.75 6.94
CA PHE A 36 -16.44 -6.21 7.22
C PHE A 36 -15.73 -6.98 8.36
N GLY A 37 -14.51 -7.46 8.09
CA GLY A 37 -13.69 -8.19 9.05
C GLY A 37 -14.14 -9.62 9.36
N LYS A 38 -15.24 -10.10 8.74
CA LYS A 38 -15.66 -11.51 8.77
C LYS A 38 -15.48 -12.20 7.42
N ASN A 39 -15.72 -11.46 6.34
CA ASN A 39 -15.40 -11.87 4.98
C ASN A 39 -14.03 -11.32 4.57
N TYR A 40 -13.36 -12.02 3.66
CA TYR A 40 -12.14 -11.50 3.06
C TYR A 40 -12.47 -10.25 2.24
N LEU A 41 -11.55 -9.28 2.21
CA LEU A 41 -11.67 -8.14 1.29
C LEU A 41 -11.64 -8.65 -0.15
N SER A 42 -10.75 -9.60 -0.44
CA SER A 42 -10.62 -10.25 -1.75
C SER A 42 -11.91 -10.89 -2.25
N ASP A 43 -12.77 -11.39 -1.35
CA ASP A 43 -14.06 -11.95 -1.76
C ASP A 43 -14.93 -10.93 -2.53
N LEU A 44 -14.81 -9.63 -2.24
CA LEU A 44 -15.54 -8.59 -3.00
C LEU A 44 -15.16 -8.61 -4.49
N GLY A 45 -13.98 -9.15 -4.83
CA GLY A 45 -13.47 -9.28 -6.20
C GLY A 45 -14.19 -10.32 -7.06
N VAL A 46 -15.12 -11.10 -6.51
CA VAL A 46 -15.93 -12.08 -7.26
C VAL A 46 -17.44 -11.94 -7.05
N ARG A 47 -17.88 -10.96 -6.24
CA ARG A 47 -19.29 -10.73 -5.91
C ARG A 47 -19.87 -9.54 -6.69
N GLU A 48 -21.07 -9.06 -6.30
CA GLU A 48 -21.81 -8.01 -7.02
C GLU A 48 -20.99 -6.73 -7.23
N GLY A 49 -20.10 -6.42 -6.29
CA GLY A 49 -19.16 -5.29 -6.34
C GLY A 49 -17.82 -5.53 -7.06
N ALA A 50 -17.61 -6.69 -7.69
CA ALA A 50 -16.31 -7.12 -8.22
C ALA A 50 -15.66 -6.11 -9.18
N TRP A 51 -16.44 -5.55 -10.09
CA TRP A 51 -15.94 -4.57 -11.06
C TRP A 51 -15.32 -3.35 -10.35
N ALA A 52 -15.92 -2.90 -9.24
CA ALA A 52 -15.44 -1.74 -8.49
C ALA A 52 -14.21 -2.12 -7.67
N PHE A 53 -14.25 -3.22 -6.91
CA PHE A 53 -13.15 -3.66 -6.07
C PHE A 53 -11.87 -3.91 -6.89
N ASN A 54 -11.98 -4.71 -7.95
CA ASN A 54 -10.85 -5.08 -8.80
C ASN A 54 -10.27 -3.87 -9.55
N SER A 55 -11.14 -2.99 -10.06
CA SER A 55 -10.69 -1.71 -10.64
C SER A 55 -9.97 -0.85 -9.61
N GLY A 56 -10.43 -0.86 -8.35
CA GLY A 56 -9.78 -0.18 -7.24
C GLY A 56 -8.37 -0.65 -7.01
N LEU A 57 -8.15 -1.98 -6.95
CA LEU A 57 -6.83 -2.57 -6.79
C LEU A 57 -5.88 -2.22 -7.95
N ILE A 58 -6.36 -2.34 -9.19
CA ILE A 58 -5.55 -2.07 -10.39
C ILE A 58 -5.18 -0.58 -10.48
N ILE A 59 -6.16 0.32 -10.37
CA ILE A 59 -5.94 1.77 -10.47
C ILE A 59 -5.04 2.24 -9.33
N ALA A 60 -5.31 1.82 -8.09
CA ALA A 60 -4.50 2.19 -6.94
C ALA A 60 -3.08 1.63 -7.07
N GLY A 61 -2.91 0.38 -7.52
CA GLY A 61 -1.60 -0.22 -7.74
C GLY A 61 -0.77 0.54 -8.78
N VAL A 62 -1.37 0.95 -9.91
CA VAL A 62 -0.70 1.78 -10.92
C VAL A 62 -0.28 3.14 -10.35
N LEU A 63 -1.14 3.78 -9.56
CA LEU A 63 -0.83 5.05 -8.93
C LEU A 63 0.23 4.91 -7.82
N PHE A 64 0.22 3.82 -7.06
CA PHE A 64 1.25 3.54 -6.06
C PHE A 64 2.60 3.20 -6.70
N LEU A 65 2.65 2.55 -7.87
CA LEU A 65 3.90 2.39 -8.64
C LEU A 65 4.53 3.75 -8.96
N ALA A 66 3.72 4.73 -9.37
CA ALA A 66 4.20 6.09 -9.59
C ALA A 66 4.69 6.74 -8.27
N PHE A 67 3.99 6.53 -7.17
CA PHE A 67 4.43 6.99 -5.84
C PHE A 67 5.78 6.38 -5.42
N ASP A 68 5.97 5.08 -5.58
CA ASP A 68 7.19 4.37 -5.18
C ASP A 68 8.41 4.88 -5.96
N ILE A 69 8.26 4.97 -7.29
CA ILE A 69 9.34 5.33 -8.21
C ILE A 69 9.64 6.83 -8.18
N LEU A 70 8.60 7.67 -8.15
CA LEU A 70 8.74 9.12 -8.28
C LEU A 70 8.93 9.84 -6.95
N SER A 71 8.44 9.28 -5.84
CA SER A 71 8.55 9.90 -4.51
C SER A 71 9.45 9.13 -3.56
N ILE A 72 9.09 7.89 -3.20
CA ILE A 72 9.80 7.15 -2.15
C ILE A 72 11.27 6.97 -2.50
N ARG A 73 11.56 6.53 -3.74
CA ARG A 73 12.93 6.40 -4.23
C ARG A 73 13.77 7.67 -4.10
N MET A 74 13.15 8.86 -4.21
CA MET A 74 13.85 10.13 -4.15
C MET A 74 14.18 10.60 -2.72
N ILE A 75 13.49 10.07 -1.71
CA ILE A 75 13.61 10.54 -0.33
C ILE A 75 14.43 9.61 0.55
N ILE A 76 14.49 8.30 0.23
CA ILE A 76 15.14 7.32 1.10
C ILE A 76 16.65 7.14 0.83
N GLY A 77 17.16 7.57 -0.31
CA GLY A 77 18.59 7.53 -0.64
C GLY A 77 18.93 6.72 -1.90
N LYS A 78 20.20 6.27 -2.01
CA LYS A 78 20.73 5.55 -3.19
C LYS A 78 21.54 4.29 -2.86
N ARG A 79 21.68 3.95 -1.57
CA ARG A 79 22.43 2.77 -1.11
C ARG A 79 21.72 1.49 -1.54
N LEU A 80 22.41 0.36 -1.45
CA LEU A 80 21.83 -0.94 -1.82
C LEU A 80 20.52 -1.22 -1.06
N LEU A 81 20.50 -0.94 0.25
CA LEU A 81 19.29 -1.08 1.08
C LEU A 81 18.12 -0.20 0.60
N ASP A 82 18.41 1.05 0.20
CA ASP A 82 17.39 1.98 -0.31
C ASP A 82 16.79 1.46 -1.63
N ARG A 83 17.64 0.89 -2.49
CA ARG A 83 17.19 0.27 -3.75
C ARG A 83 16.37 -0.99 -3.49
N ALA A 84 16.76 -1.80 -2.52
CA ALA A 84 16.02 -2.99 -2.12
C ALA A 84 14.64 -2.63 -1.56
N ALA A 85 14.55 -1.60 -0.71
CA ALA A 85 13.27 -1.10 -0.17
C ALA A 85 12.31 -0.69 -1.30
N VAL A 86 12.78 0.13 -2.25
CA VAL A 86 11.97 0.56 -3.40
C VAL A 86 11.63 -0.60 -4.32
N ALA A 87 12.55 -1.54 -4.54
CA ALA A 87 12.27 -2.72 -5.36
C ALA A 87 11.16 -3.58 -4.74
N MET A 88 11.19 -3.78 -3.41
CA MET A 88 10.13 -4.52 -2.71
C MET A 88 8.79 -3.79 -2.74
N LEU A 89 8.78 -2.46 -2.61
CA LEU A 89 7.55 -1.67 -2.80
C LEU A 89 6.96 -1.85 -4.20
N VAL A 90 7.81 -1.73 -5.23
CA VAL A 90 7.41 -1.91 -6.64
C VAL A 90 6.90 -3.33 -6.91
N ILE A 91 7.53 -4.35 -6.32
CA ILE A 91 7.08 -5.74 -6.44
C ILE A 91 5.73 -5.91 -5.73
N GLY A 92 5.55 -5.34 -4.54
CA GLY A 92 4.28 -5.39 -3.82
C GLY A 92 3.16 -4.69 -4.58
N THR A 93 3.40 -3.49 -5.12
CA THR A 93 2.40 -2.78 -5.92
C THR A 93 2.11 -3.49 -7.25
N ALA A 94 3.09 -4.18 -7.84
CA ALA A 94 2.83 -5.07 -8.97
C ALA A 94 1.93 -6.25 -8.57
N PHE A 95 2.19 -6.91 -7.43
CA PHE A 95 1.30 -7.95 -6.92
C PHE A 95 -0.11 -7.43 -6.62
N LEU A 96 -0.25 -6.21 -6.08
CA LEU A 96 -1.56 -5.59 -5.85
C LEU A 96 -2.38 -5.47 -7.15
N ILE A 97 -1.73 -5.09 -8.26
CA ILE A 97 -2.36 -5.06 -9.58
C ILE A 97 -2.78 -6.48 -9.99
N LEU A 98 -1.91 -7.47 -9.78
CA LEU A 98 -2.20 -8.86 -10.10
C LEU A 98 -3.34 -9.44 -9.25
N VAL A 99 -3.49 -9.05 -7.99
CA VAL A 99 -4.64 -9.43 -7.14
C VAL A 99 -5.96 -8.94 -7.74
N GLY A 100 -5.96 -7.72 -8.32
CA GLY A 100 -7.14 -7.22 -9.04
C GLY A 100 -7.41 -7.89 -10.39
N ILE A 101 -6.43 -8.58 -10.97
CA ILE A 101 -6.56 -9.29 -12.26
C ILE A 101 -6.93 -10.77 -12.04
N PHE A 102 -6.22 -11.43 -11.14
CA PHE A 102 -6.43 -12.82 -10.76
C PHE A 102 -7.25 -12.83 -9.48
N THR A 103 -8.58 -12.73 -9.62
CA THR A 103 -9.55 -12.74 -8.53
C THR A 103 -9.63 -14.10 -7.84
N GLU A 104 -10.41 -14.23 -6.76
CA GLU A 104 -10.62 -15.51 -6.04
C GLU A 104 -11.06 -16.67 -6.95
N ASP A 105 -11.73 -16.37 -8.09
CA ASP A 105 -12.09 -17.39 -9.10
C ASP A 105 -10.86 -18.09 -9.71
N ALA A 106 -9.68 -17.48 -9.62
CA ALA A 106 -8.41 -18.06 -10.05
C ALA A 106 -7.80 -19.06 -9.04
N GLY A 107 -8.44 -19.29 -7.89
CA GLY A 107 -8.05 -20.30 -6.90
C GLY A 107 -6.62 -20.11 -6.40
N ASP A 108 -5.78 -21.16 -6.51
CA ASP A 108 -4.40 -21.15 -6.02
C ASP A 108 -3.55 -20.00 -6.58
N LEU A 109 -3.84 -19.54 -7.80
CA LEU A 109 -3.13 -18.40 -8.40
C LEU A 109 -3.43 -17.11 -7.64
N HIS A 110 -4.69 -16.90 -7.21
CA HIS A 110 -5.07 -15.77 -6.36
C HIS A 110 -4.28 -15.81 -5.05
N GLY A 111 -4.28 -16.97 -4.39
CA GLY A 111 -3.52 -17.18 -3.16
C GLY A 111 -2.04 -16.80 -3.34
N PHE A 112 -1.40 -17.26 -4.41
CA PHE A 112 0.00 -16.93 -4.70
C PHE A 112 0.25 -15.42 -4.87
N VAL A 113 -0.58 -14.71 -5.64
CA VAL A 113 -0.39 -13.26 -5.85
C VAL A 113 -0.72 -12.45 -4.60
N SER A 114 -1.71 -12.87 -3.81
CA SER A 114 -2.09 -12.25 -2.53
C SER A 114 -1.01 -12.42 -1.47
N TYR A 115 -0.45 -13.62 -1.30
CA TYR A 115 0.72 -13.82 -0.43
C TYR A 115 1.95 -13.04 -0.94
N GLY A 116 2.14 -13.00 -2.26
CA GLY A 116 3.16 -12.17 -2.90
C GLY A 116 3.05 -10.70 -2.49
N PHE A 117 1.84 -10.13 -2.54
CA PHE A 117 1.55 -8.77 -2.09
C PHE A 117 1.91 -8.57 -0.62
N PHE A 118 1.36 -9.37 0.29
CA PHE A 118 1.56 -9.17 1.73
C PHE A 118 3.03 -9.34 2.16
N LEU A 119 3.72 -10.38 1.66
CA LEU A 119 5.11 -10.64 2.03
C LEU A 119 6.07 -9.59 1.48
N SER A 120 5.87 -9.15 0.23
CA SER A 120 6.69 -8.09 -0.36
C SER A 120 6.45 -6.74 0.31
N MET A 121 5.19 -6.40 0.65
CA MET A 121 4.88 -5.18 1.40
C MET A 121 5.45 -5.21 2.82
N LEU A 122 5.39 -6.34 3.51
CA LEU A 122 6.00 -6.50 4.84
C LEU A 122 7.52 -6.29 4.78
N ALA A 123 8.20 -6.93 3.81
CA ALA A 123 9.63 -6.74 3.58
C ALA A 123 9.95 -5.29 3.22
N ALA A 124 9.15 -4.68 2.34
CA ALA A 124 9.29 -3.29 1.92
C ALA A 124 9.19 -2.32 3.09
N LEU A 125 8.20 -2.48 3.98
CA LEU A 125 8.00 -1.63 5.16
C LEU A 125 9.15 -1.78 6.16
N GLY A 126 9.64 -2.99 6.38
CA GLY A 126 10.81 -3.25 7.23
C GLY A 126 12.07 -2.54 6.71
N LEU A 127 12.36 -2.68 5.42
CA LEU A 127 13.49 -2.00 4.78
C LEU A 127 13.31 -0.47 4.78
N THR A 128 12.11 0.01 4.45
CA THR A 128 11.79 1.44 4.39
C THR A 128 11.90 2.09 5.76
N THR A 129 11.62 1.37 6.86
CA THR A 129 11.78 1.87 8.22
C THR A 129 13.21 2.33 8.49
N GLU A 130 14.20 1.47 8.21
CA GLU A 130 15.61 1.82 8.34
C GLU A 130 16.00 2.98 7.41
N CYS A 131 15.50 2.97 6.17
CA CYS A 131 15.83 4.04 5.23
C CYS A 131 15.23 5.42 5.65
N MET A 132 14.04 5.44 6.24
CA MET A 132 13.41 6.64 6.79
C MET A 132 14.15 7.15 8.03
N TYR A 133 14.59 6.25 8.90
CA TYR A 133 15.41 6.60 10.07
C TYR A 133 16.70 7.34 9.67
N ARG A 134 17.40 6.84 8.65
CA ARG A 134 18.66 7.43 8.18
C ARG A 134 18.47 8.71 7.37
N SER A 135 17.55 8.71 6.42
CA SER A 135 17.38 9.84 5.49
C SER A 135 16.86 11.09 6.18
N ARG A 136 16.13 10.93 7.30
CA ARG A 136 15.40 12.01 8.00
C ARG A 136 14.51 12.82 7.05
N SER A 137 14.13 12.22 5.93
CA SER A 137 13.46 12.91 4.83
C SER A 137 12.04 13.33 5.19
N LEU A 138 11.42 12.71 6.19
CA LEU A 138 10.12 13.08 6.75
C LEU A 138 10.16 13.16 8.29
N GLY A 139 11.30 13.55 8.86
CA GLY A 139 11.44 13.68 10.31
C GLY A 139 11.27 12.37 11.07
N ARG A 140 10.79 12.45 12.32
CA ARG A 140 10.45 11.28 13.14
C ARG A 140 9.12 10.68 12.72
N LEU A 141 8.21 11.47 12.15
CA LEU A 141 6.91 11.01 11.66
C LEU A 141 7.07 9.89 10.63
N GLY A 142 7.87 10.11 9.58
CA GLY A 142 8.04 9.11 8.52
C GLY A 142 8.60 7.78 9.04
N TYR A 143 9.57 7.85 9.96
CA TYR A 143 10.09 6.68 10.64
C TYR A 143 9.04 6.00 11.52
N ALA A 144 8.37 6.75 12.40
CA ALA A 144 7.42 6.19 13.36
C ALA A 144 6.22 5.52 12.67
N VAL A 145 5.63 6.18 11.67
CA VAL A 145 4.50 5.64 10.91
C VAL A 145 4.90 4.36 10.17
N THR A 146 6.06 4.36 9.50
CA THR A 146 6.53 3.16 8.80
C THR A 146 6.84 2.01 9.76
N LEU A 147 7.49 2.30 10.90
CA LEU A 147 7.78 1.31 11.93
C LEU A 147 6.50 0.72 12.53
N VAL A 148 5.50 1.55 12.84
CA VAL A 148 4.23 1.08 13.41
C VAL A 148 3.54 0.12 12.46
N VAL A 149 3.44 0.46 11.17
CA VAL A 149 2.78 -0.42 10.19
C VAL A 149 3.61 -1.69 9.94
N PHE A 150 4.93 -1.60 9.95
CA PHE A 150 5.79 -2.78 9.89
C PHE A 150 5.56 -3.73 11.09
N LEU A 151 5.58 -3.20 12.32
CA LEU A 151 5.35 -3.99 13.54
C LEU A 151 3.94 -4.57 13.59
N LEU A 152 2.94 -3.82 13.11
CA LEU A 152 1.58 -4.32 12.92
C LEU A 152 1.59 -5.54 11.99
N GLY A 153 2.22 -5.43 10.82
CA GLY A 153 2.33 -6.56 9.88
C GLY A 153 3.02 -7.78 10.48
N ILE A 154 4.10 -7.59 11.26
CA ILE A 154 4.75 -8.69 12.00
C ILE A 154 3.79 -9.33 13.02
N SER A 155 3.03 -8.52 13.74
CA SER A 155 2.09 -9.02 14.77
C SER A 155 0.92 -9.84 14.21
N LEU A 156 0.60 -9.66 12.92
CA LEU A 156 -0.47 -10.39 12.24
C LEU A 156 -0.01 -11.76 11.70
N LEU A 157 1.29 -12.01 11.55
CA LEU A 157 1.81 -13.29 11.04
C LEU A 157 1.25 -14.54 11.74
N PRO A 158 1.08 -14.57 13.09
CA PRO A 158 0.53 -15.74 13.77
C PRO A 158 -0.95 -16.00 13.48
N MET A 159 -1.70 -14.99 13.03
CA MET A 159 -3.12 -15.13 12.67
C MET A 159 -3.30 -15.84 11.32
N GLY A 160 -2.25 -15.88 10.51
CA GLY A 160 -2.30 -16.43 9.16
C GLY A 160 -2.94 -15.44 8.18
N GLY A 161 -3.51 -15.97 7.09
CA GLY A 161 -4.29 -15.19 6.13
C GLY A 161 -5.78 -15.38 6.41
N ASP A 162 -6.25 -14.91 7.56
CA ASP A 162 -7.68 -14.89 7.91
C ASP A 162 -8.33 -13.54 7.55
N PRO A 163 -9.66 -13.45 7.45
CA PRO A 163 -10.35 -12.22 7.02
C PRO A 163 -10.01 -10.98 7.85
N LEU A 164 -9.80 -11.14 9.16
CA LEU A 164 -9.53 -10.02 10.05
C LEU A 164 -8.09 -9.53 9.86
N SER A 165 -7.11 -10.44 9.78
CA SER A 165 -5.71 -10.06 9.55
C SER A 165 -5.49 -9.44 8.17
N GLU A 166 -6.17 -9.93 7.13
CA GLU A 166 -6.17 -9.31 5.81
C GLU A 166 -6.69 -7.86 5.88
N THR A 167 -7.85 -7.66 6.50
CA THR A 167 -8.48 -6.34 6.67
C THR A 167 -7.53 -5.37 7.37
N ILE A 168 -6.94 -5.79 8.50
CA ILE A 168 -6.06 -4.93 9.30
C ILE A 168 -4.77 -4.62 8.52
N ALA A 169 -4.18 -5.61 7.84
CA ALA A 169 -2.97 -5.42 7.04
C ALA A 169 -3.19 -4.43 5.89
N VAL A 170 -4.28 -4.60 5.11
CA VAL A 170 -4.62 -3.71 4.00
C VAL A 170 -4.86 -2.28 4.50
N LEU A 171 -5.64 -2.10 5.57
CA LEU A 171 -5.90 -0.78 6.14
C LEU A 171 -4.63 -0.13 6.70
N GLY A 172 -3.73 -0.91 7.31
CA GLY A 172 -2.43 -0.44 7.77
C GLY A 172 -1.56 0.08 6.63
N ILE A 173 -1.41 -0.71 5.56
CA ILE A 173 -0.64 -0.34 4.37
C ILE A 173 -1.23 0.90 3.68
N LEU A 174 -2.56 0.93 3.52
CA LEU A 174 -3.29 2.06 2.94
C LEU A 174 -3.08 3.34 3.76
N SER A 175 -3.22 3.24 5.08
CA SER A 175 -3.02 4.37 5.99
C SER A 175 -1.59 4.90 5.93
N TRP A 176 -0.59 4.00 5.88
CA TRP A 176 0.80 4.37 5.66
C TRP A 176 0.99 5.15 4.36
N GLY A 177 0.48 4.64 3.23
CA GLY A 177 0.59 5.30 1.93
C GLY A 177 -0.02 6.70 1.92
N LEU A 178 -1.20 6.87 2.52
CA LEU A 178 -1.87 8.16 2.64
C LEU A 178 -1.09 9.14 3.52
N ILE A 179 -0.67 8.72 4.72
CA ILE A 179 0.06 9.57 5.67
C ILE A 179 1.39 10.03 5.08
N ILE A 180 2.16 9.12 4.45
CA ILE A 180 3.45 9.46 3.83
C ILE A 180 3.24 10.40 2.63
N SER A 181 2.20 10.18 1.82
CA SER A 181 1.86 11.07 0.71
C SER A 181 1.53 12.48 1.18
N VAL A 182 0.69 12.61 2.21
CA VAL A 182 0.34 13.92 2.80
C VAL A 182 1.57 14.58 3.43
N ALA A 183 2.37 13.84 4.21
CA ALA A 183 3.58 14.37 4.84
C ALA A 183 4.58 14.90 3.81
N LEU A 184 4.71 14.24 2.66
CA LEU A 184 5.53 14.71 1.55
C LEU A 184 5.01 16.01 0.94
N LEU A 185 3.70 16.09 0.67
CA LEU A 185 3.08 17.28 0.10
C LEU A 185 3.20 18.49 1.04
N LEU A 186 3.00 18.27 2.34
CA LEU A 186 3.18 19.29 3.37
C LEU A 186 4.64 19.75 3.45
N LYS A 187 5.60 18.82 3.49
CA LYS A 187 7.02 19.16 3.50
C LYS A 187 7.43 19.97 2.27
N MET A 188 6.93 19.62 1.09
CA MET A 188 7.19 20.36 -0.15
C MET A 188 6.53 21.74 -0.19
N SER A 189 5.51 21.96 0.63
CA SER A 189 4.84 23.25 0.80
C SER A 189 5.48 24.12 1.91
N GLY A 190 6.60 23.68 2.50
CA GLY A 190 7.34 24.44 3.50
C GLY A 190 6.97 24.14 4.96
N PHE A 191 6.06 23.20 5.21
CA PHE A 191 5.71 22.81 6.58
C PHE A 191 6.81 21.95 7.21
N ASN A 192 7.05 22.17 8.50
CA ASN A 192 7.98 21.34 9.26
C ASN A 192 7.27 20.05 9.73
N ILE A 193 7.82 18.90 9.36
CA ILE A 193 7.29 17.59 9.74
C ILE A 193 8.11 17.08 10.94
N PRO A 194 7.46 16.78 12.08
CA PRO A 194 8.15 16.45 13.33
C PRO A 194 8.93 15.13 13.32
#